data_AF-A0A7C1KWL5-F1
#
_entry.id   AF-A0A7C1KWL5-F1
#
_cell.length_a   1.000
_cell.length_b   1.000
_cell.length_c   1.000
_cell.angle_alpha   90.00
_cell.angle_beta   90.00
_cell.angle_gamma   90.00
#
_symmetry.space_group_name_H-M   'P 1'
#
loop_
_entity.id
_entity.type
_entity.pdbx_description
1 polymer ?
#
loop_
_entity_poly.entity_id
_entity_poly.type
_entity_poly.pdbx_seq_one_letter_code
_entity_poly.pdbx_strand_id
1 'polypeptide(L)'
;SKIFKAGEQFVEATKKEAPPGMIGLFALQGAVDKNLDFYVFDLSPRIPGCPCVETTSPYMKYKYGHSVGPGRRVAMEIKKAVDIGRLGDIVT
;
A
#
# COMPACT_ATOMS: atom_id res chain seq x y z
N SER A 1 -6.54 4.73 13.48
CA SER A 1 -7.05 5.95 12.79
C SER A 1 -8.11 5.51 11.77
N LYS A 2 -9.04 6.40 11.38
CA LYS A 2 -10.08 6.07 10.37
C LYS A 2 -9.48 5.63 9.02
N ILE A 3 -8.31 6.18 8.66
CA ILE A 3 -7.60 5.88 7.40
C ILE A 3 -7.03 4.46 7.39
N PHE A 4 -6.38 4.01 8.47
CA PHE A 4 -5.88 2.63 8.54
C PHE A 4 -7.01 1.61 8.46
N LYS A 5 -8.13 1.88 9.15
CA LYS A 5 -9.32 1.02 9.10
C LYS A 5 -9.88 0.89 7.69
N ALA A 6 -9.94 1.98 6.91
CA ALA A 6 -10.38 1.93 5.51
C ALA A 6 -9.45 1.05 4.65
N GLY A 7 -8.13 1.17 4.84
CA GLY A 7 -7.14 0.32 4.16
C GLY A 7 -7.26 -1.16 4.52
N GLU A 8 -7.43 -1.48 5.80
CA GLU A 8 -7.63 -2.85 6.29
C GLU A 8 -8.93 -3.45 5.72
N GLN A 9 -10.03 -2.72 5.75
CA GLN A 9 -11.31 -3.16 5.19
C GLN A 9 -11.20 -3.43 3.69
N PHE A 10 -10.47 -2.60 2.95
CA PHE A 10 -10.21 -2.82 1.53
C PHE A 10 -9.44 -4.13 1.30
N VAL A 11 -8.33 -4.35 2.01
CA VAL A 11 -7.53 -5.58 1.89
C VAL A 11 -8.37 -6.81 2.21
N GLU A 12 -9.14 -6.80 3.30
CA GLU A 12 -10.00 -7.92 3.68
C GLU A 12 -11.13 -8.18 2.69
N ALA A 13 -11.71 -7.12 2.11
CA ALA A 13 -12.70 -7.28 1.04
C ALA A 13 -12.09 -7.92 -0.20
N THR A 14 -10.92 -7.45 -0.66
CA THR A 14 -10.26 -8.01 -1.86
C THR A 14 -9.92 -9.49 -1.71
N LYS A 15 -9.56 -9.97 -0.51
CA LYS A 15 -9.30 -11.40 -0.28
C LYS A 15 -10.53 -12.28 -0.52
N LYS A 16 -11.73 -11.75 -0.27
CA LYS A 16 -13.00 -12.47 -0.46
C LYS A 16 -13.50 -12.36 -1.89
N GLU A 17 -13.49 -11.15 -2.43
CA GLU A 17 -14.08 -10.83 -3.74
C GLU A 17 -13.15 -11.15 -4.91
N ALA A 18 -11.83 -11.08 -4.72
CA ALA A 18 -10.84 -11.28 -5.77
C ALA A 18 -9.57 -12.01 -5.26
N PRO A 19 -9.63 -13.33 -4.99
CA PRO A 19 -8.47 -14.11 -4.57
C PRO A 19 -7.28 -13.97 -5.54
N PRO A 20 -6.02 -13.85 -5.06
CA PRO A 20 -5.55 -13.98 -3.66
C PRO A 20 -5.76 -12.71 -2.79
N GLY A 21 -6.37 -11.67 -3.35
CA GLY A 21 -6.54 -10.35 -2.74
C GLY A 21 -5.49 -9.35 -3.20
N MET A 22 -5.48 -8.18 -2.56
CA MET A 22 -4.53 -7.11 -2.88
C MET A 22 -3.09 -7.50 -2.51
N ILE A 23 -2.22 -7.65 -3.52
CA ILE A 23 -0.77 -7.85 -3.36
C ILE A 23 -0.04 -6.56 -3.69
N GLY A 24 0.90 -6.16 -2.83
CA GLY A 24 1.75 -4.98 -3.07
C GLY A 24 1.12 -3.67 -2.59
N LEU A 25 1.30 -2.61 -3.38
CA LEU A 25 0.96 -1.23 -3.00
C LEU A 25 -0.33 -0.78 -3.69
N PHE A 26 -1.20 -0.10 -2.93
CA PHE A 26 -2.42 0.55 -3.42
C PHE A 26 -2.54 1.96 -2.83
N ALA A 27 -3.46 2.75 -3.39
CA ALA A 27 -3.82 4.06 -2.86
C ALA A 27 -5.34 4.22 -2.82
N LEU A 28 -5.87 4.64 -1.66
CA LEU A 28 -7.25 5.10 -1.52
C LEU A 28 -7.26 6.62 -1.68
N GLN A 29 -7.93 7.10 -2.72
CA GLN A 29 -8.03 8.51 -3.04
C GLN A 29 -9.37 9.04 -2.51
N GLY A 30 -9.30 10.06 -1.66
CA GLY A 30 -10.43 10.52 -0.89
C GLY A 30 -10.27 11.94 -0.37
N ALA A 31 -11.31 12.42 0.31
CA ALA A 31 -11.29 13.70 1.01
C ALA A 31 -11.61 13.52 2.49
N VAL A 32 -11.21 14.50 3.29
CA VAL A 32 -11.56 14.59 4.70
C VAL A 32 -12.54 15.75 4.86
N ASP A 33 -13.68 15.51 5.50
CA ASP A 33 -14.68 16.54 5.75
C ASP A 33 -14.32 17.40 6.98
N LYS A 34 -15.18 18.38 7.30
CA LYS A 34 -15.02 19.25 8.48
C LYS A 34 -15.09 18.51 9.83
N ASN A 35 -15.64 17.29 9.85
CA ASN A 35 -15.77 16.43 11.03
C ASN A 35 -14.62 15.42 11.13
N LEU A 36 -13.60 15.54 10.28
CA LEU A 36 -12.49 14.59 10.20
C LEU A 36 -12.94 13.17 9.82
N ASP A 37 -13.99 13.07 9.01
CA ASP A 37 -14.42 11.83 8.37
C ASP A 37 -13.75 11.69 7.00
N PHE A 38 -13.17 10.50 6.76
CA PHE A 38 -12.46 10.19 5.53
C PHE A 38 -13.39 9.44 4.58
N TYR A 39 -13.60 10.01 3.39
CA TYR A 39 -14.43 9.46 2.33
C TYR A 39 -13.56 9.09 1.14
N VAL A 40 -13.66 7.86 0.65
CA VAL A 40 -12.94 7.38 -0.53
C VAL A 40 -13.86 7.50 -1.74
N PHE A 41 -13.35 8.08 -2.83
CA PHE A 41 -14.08 8.22 -4.09
C PHE A 41 -13.41 7.46 -5.24
N ASP A 42 -12.10 7.21 -5.13
CA ASP A 42 -11.34 6.52 -6.16
C ASP A 42 -10.26 5.60 -5.55
N LEU A 43 -9.84 4.60 -6.31
CA LEU A 43 -8.90 3.55 -5.91
C LEU A 43 -7.83 3.37 -6.99
N SER A 44 -6.57 3.40 -6.57
CA SER A 44 -5.47 2.87 -7.39
C SER A 44 -5.06 1.50 -6.85
N PRO A 45 -5.35 0.39 -7.54
CA PRO A 45 -4.94 -0.96 -7.14
C PRO A 45 -3.46 -1.25 -7.48
N ARG A 46 -2.67 -0.19 -7.66
CA ARG A 46 -1.23 -0.23 -7.95
C ARG A 46 -0.58 1.03 -7.40
N ILE A 47 0.73 1.16 -7.58
CA ILE A 47 1.44 2.40 -7.28
C ILE A 47 0.79 3.56 -8.07
N PRO A 48 0.25 4.59 -7.39
CA PRO A 48 -0.27 5.76 -8.07
C PRO A 48 0.88 6.46 -8.79
N GLY A 49 0.63 6.98 -9.98
CA GLY A 49 1.65 7.63 -10.82
C GLY A 49 2.07 9.01 -10.29
N CYS A 50 2.52 9.10 -9.04
CA CYS A 50 3.04 10.32 -8.45
C CYS A 50 4.53 10.13 -8.11
N PRO A 51 5.46 10.71 -8.89
CA PRO A 51 6.89 10.61 -8.65
C PRO A 51 7.34 11.23 -7.31
N CYS A 52 6.55 12.15 -6.75
CA CYS A 52 6.92 12.92 -5.56
C CYS A 52 6.83 12.14 -4.24
N VAL A 53 6.14 11.00 -4.21
CA VAL A 53 5.97 10.17 -3.01
C VAL A 53 7.20 9.28 -2.74
N GLU A 54 8.15 9.20 -3.69
CA GLU A 54 9.30 8.30 -3.63
C GLU A 54 10.33 8.64 -2.55
N THR A 55 10.44 9.90 -2.15
CA THR A 55 11.54 10.36 -1.28
C THR A 55 11.07 11.08 -0.02
N THR A 56 9.76 11.34 0.14
CA THR A 56 9.26 12.33 1.10
C THR A 56 8.33 11.78 2.18
N SER A 57 7.90 10.50 2.11
CA SER A 57 6.97 9.96 3.11
C SER A 57 7.65 9.86 4.50
N PRO A 58 7.25 10.70 5.49
CA PRO A 58 7.86 10.67 6.82
C PRO A 58 7.63 9.31 7.48
N TYR A 59 6.47 8.68 7.23
CA TYR A 59 6.11 7.37 7.79
C TYR A 59 7.10 6.26 7.42
N MET A 60 7.55 6.24 6.16
CA MET A 60 8.50 5.23 5.71
C MET A 60 9.88 5.45 6.32
N LYS A 61 10.31 6.71 6.43
CA LYS A 61 11.57 7.07 7.10
C LYS A 61 11.55 6.69 8.59
N TYR A 62 10.44 6.96 9.29
CA TYR A 62 10.28 6.56 10.69
C TYR A 62 10.30 5.03 10.86
N LYS A 63 9.66 4.29 9.96
CA LYS A 63 9.58 2.82 10.03
C LYS A 63 10.93 2.13 9.75
N TYR A 64 11.69 2.60 8.77
CA TYR A 64 12.90 1.91 8.29
C TYR A 64 14.21 2.60 8.69
N GLY A 65 14.16 3.77 9.33
CA GLY A 65 15.35 4.56 9.71
C GLY A 65 16.05 5.25 8.53
N HIS A 66 15.55 5.08 7.31
CA HIS A 66 16.09 5.67 6.09
C HIS A 66 14.97 5.86 5.05
N SER A 67 15.23 6.64 4.00
CA SER A 67 14.22 6.90 2.97
C SER A 67 13.89 5.63 2.18
N VAL A 68 12.62 5.23 2.20
CA VAL A 68 12.09 4.10 1.44
C VAL A 68 10.88 4.55 0.63
N GLY A 69 11.07 4.69 -0.68
CA GLY A 69 9.99 4.98 -1.62
C GLY A 69 9.18 3.73 -2.01
N PRO A 70 8.05 3.90 -2.74
CA PRO A 70 7.24 2.80 -3.26
C PRO A 70 8.03 1.77 -4.06
N GLY A 71 8.85 2.20 -5.03
CA GLY A 71 9.67 1.28 -5.83
C GLY A 71 10.69 0.49 -5.00
N ARG A 72 11.40 1.17 -4.08
CA ARG A 72 12.31 0.49 -3.14
C ARG A 72 11.55 -0.49 -2.25
N ARG A 73 10.36 -0.13 -1.78
CA ARG A 73 9.52 -1.01 -0.95
C ARG A 73 9.11 -2.28 -1.70
N VAL A 74 8.75 -2.17 -2.98
CA VAL A 74 8.44 -3.34 -3.82
C VAL A 74 9.68 -4.22 -4.00
N ALA A 75 10.83 -3.62 -4.33
CA ALA A 75 12.09 -4.36 -4.47
C ALA A 75 12.49 -5.11 -3.18
N MET A 76 12.28 -4.50 -2.00
CA MET A 76 12.50 -5.15 -0.71
C MET A 76 11.59 -6.36 -0.50
N GLU A 77 10.32 -6.30 -0.95
CA GLU A 77 9.39 -7.43 -0.87
C GLU A 77 9.85 -8.57 -1.78
N ILE A 78 10.22 -8.25 -3.02
CA ILE A 78 10.71 -9.24 -3.99
C ILE A 78 11.95 -9.94 -3.45
N LYS A 79 12.94 -9.17 -2.97
CA LYS A 79 14.16 -9.74 -2.38
C LYS A 79 13.83 -10.67 -1.22
N LYS A 80 12.98 -10.24 -0.28
CA LYS A 80 12.58 -11.08 0.86
C LYS A 80 11.86 -12.35 0.42
N ALA A 81 10.96 -12.26 -0.57
CA ALA A 81 10.21 -13.41 -1.07
C ALA A 81 11.13 -14.44 -1.74
N VAL A 82 12.16 -13.98 -2.47
CA VAL A 82 13.22 -14.84 -3.01
C VAL A 82 14.00 -15.50 -1.88
N ASP A 83 14.44 -14.73 -0.88
CA ASP A 83 15.26 -15.23 0.24
C ASP A 83 14.54 -16.34 1.05
N ILE A 84 13.21 -16.28 1.15
CA ILE A 84 12.40 -17.27 1.89
C ILE A 84 11.74 -18.32 0.97
N GLY A 85 12.04 -18.33 -0.33
CA GLY A 85 11.47 -19.29 -1.29
C GLY A 85 9.96 -19.15 -1.53
N ARG A 86 9.39 -17.96 -1.32
CA ARG A 86 7.94 -17.66 -1.47
C ARG A 86 7.65 -16.63 -2.56
N LEU A 87 8.45 -16.61 -3.62
CA LEU A 87 8.24 -15.70 -4.75
C LEU A 87 6.86 -15.89 -5.39
N GLY A 88 6.36 -17.13 -5.43
CA GLY A 88 5.03 -17.47 -5.98
C GLY A 88 3.85 -16.79 -5.28
N ASP A 89 4.03 -16.27 -4.06
CA ASP A 89 2.95 -15.62 -3.31
C ASP A 89 2.75 -14.15 -3.68
N ILE A 90 3.73 -13.53 -4.36
CA ILE A 90 3.73 -12.11 -4.67
C ILE A 90 3.71 -11.81 -6.17
N VAL A 91 3.67 -12.86 -6.99
CA VAL A 91 3.56 -12.79 -8.45
C VAL A 91 2.29 -13.52 -8.89
N THR A 92 1.77 -13.14 -10.04
CA THR A 92 0.55 -13.70 -10.65
C THR A 92 0.79 -13.91 -12.13
#